data_AF-A0A0L8LEU9-F1
#
_entry.id   AF-A0A0L8LEU9-F1
#
_cell.length_a   1.000
_cell.length_b   1.000
_cell.length_c   1.000
_cell.angle_alpha   90.00
_cell.angle_beta   90.00
_cell.angle_gamma   90.00
#
_symmetry.space_group_name_H-M   'P 1'
#
loop_
_entity.id
_entity.type
_entity.pdbx_description
1 polymer ?
#
loop_
_entity_poly.entity_id
_entity_poly.type
_entity_poly.pdbx_seq_one_letter_code
_entity_poly.pdbx_strand_id
1 'polypeptide(L)'
;MACALDVEETAGALERYRRRAGGLIVAGAAVLPLAAGAGALLTEPWREDTAILLCVVGILALGAGTGSLALARRMRRTLAAGTWSAHPAVALDRTGHATTLVLRAPDGTETWPLTVIATRHRYEAVRPGPDGVLWWCGDPRVGGVLAPPGGGPLIWAKPLRGERVRRRVVAHAAAEGLAHRPVPKQPQAQPPEPVTANGPDPLAANGPGPVTANGPGPVTANRPAPFPANGPEPVIAPVPRPFAWEDPHPVLTCGPDPFGTDDPEAGSGPDPFAPGGPDSVNRPATRRDEAGAGSGPTYAVLVAHAERQAMPPGKAPRREADVREVRWWRVRSLRRLAGVQRVLVALAFCAAVGAVALTGPPEEDVPKLWFAAALPLAGLVYAGHHVLTRGRHAARLMARAATSHTPVPRRYVLLYDPHGGAPVLVFFPMHGGPDDRPEGVLPLVLPGTPKHPRRGLPERPTGPAGLHGWRDRTPFGAPFVVPWIDGRPLWAAGPYREADGKEFLALLDRLAPPVEAQSS
;
A
#
# COMPACT_ATOMS: atom_id res chain seq x y z
N MET A 1 23.64 28.00 -17.17
CA MET A 1 22.41 27.24 -17.48
C MET A 1 21.28 27.87 -16.69
N ALA A 2 20.15 28.13 -17.33
CA ALA A 2 18.99 28.70 -16.64
C ALA A 2 18.50 27.74 -15.54
N CYS A 3 18.17 28.30 -14.39
CA CYS A 3 17.65 27.57 -13.27
C CYS A 3 16.32 26.91 -13.66
N ALA A 4 15.98 25.73 -13.12
CA ALA A 4 14.73 25.05 -13.44
C ALA A 4 13.49 25.91 -13.11
N LEU A 5 13.63 26.82 -12.14
CA LEU A 5 12.61 27.78 -11.76
C LEU A 5 12.45 28.95 -12.76
N ASP A 6 13.43 29.20 -13.62
CA ASP A 6 13.38 30.28 -14.63
C ASP A 6 12.44 29.92 -15.80
N VAL A 7 12.10 28.63 -15.95
CA VAL A 7 11.11 28.18 -16.92
C VAL A 7 9.72 28.63 -16.45
N GLU A 8 9.07 29.50 -17.23
CA GLU A 8 7.80 30.14 -16.87
C GLU A 8 6.70 29.11 -16.54
N GLU A 9 6.61 28.00 -17.28
CA GLU A 9 5.62 26.96 -16.99
C GLU A 9 5.88 26.28 -15.63
N THR A 10 7.16 26.13 -15.24
CA THR A 10 7.56 25.55 -13.95
C THR A 10 7.20 26.48 -12.80
N ALA A 11 7.53 27.77 -12.93
CA ALA A 11 7.15 28.79 -11.94
C ALA A 11 5.62 28.87 -11.79
N GLY A 12 4.90 28.91 -12.91
CA GLY A 12 3.43 28.93 -12.92
C GLY A 12 2.80 27.69 -12.29
N ALA A 13 3.35 26.49 -12.56
CA ALA A 13 2.88 25.25 -11.96
C ALA A 13 3.11 25.22 -10.44
N LEU A 14 4.27 25.69 -9.97
CA LEU A 14 4.58 25.79 -8.56
C LEU A 14 3.65 26.78 -7.83
N GLU A 15 3.36 27.93 -8.45
CA GLU A 15 2.46 28.93 -7.88
C GLU A 15 1.00 28.44 -7.84
N ARG A 16 0.53 27.70 -8.86
CA ARG A 16 -0.77 27.01 -8.79
C ARG A 16 -0.82 26.00 -7.65
N TYR A 17 0.26 25.24 -7.43
CA TYR A 17 0.34 24.29 -6.32
C TYR A 17 0.30 24.99 -4.95
N ARG A 18 1.03 26.11 -4.79
CA ARG A 18 1.00 26.94 -3.58
C ARG A 18 -0.38 27.54 -3.31
N ARG A 19 -1.05 28.08 -4.34
CA ARG A 19 -2.41 28.63 -4.22
C ARG A 19 -3.42 27.58 -3.78
N ARG A 20 -3.37 26.35 -4.33
CA ARG A 20 -4.21 25.23 -3.88
C ARG A 20 -3.94 24.85 -2.43
N ALA A 21 -2.67 24.79 -2.03
CA ALA A 21 -2.30 24.52 -0.64
C ALA A 21 -2.84 25.60 0.31
N GLY A 22 -2.71 26.88 -0.06
CA GLY A 22 -3.29 28.00 0.67
C GLY A 22 -4.82 27.92 0.76
N GLY A 23 -5.49 27.57 -0.34
CA GLY A 23 -6.94 27.36 -0.37
C GLY A 23 -7.41 26.27 0.60
N LEU A 24 -6.69 25.15 0.70
CA LEU A 24 -6.98 24.09 1.68
C LEU A 24 -6.80 24.56 3.13
N ILE A 25 -5.79 25.38 3.40
CA ILE A 25 -5.58 25.96 4.74
C ILE A 25 -6.75 26.89 5.08
N VAL A 26 -7.13 27.80 4.18
CA VAL A 26 -8.26 28.72 4.38
C VAL A 26 -9.56 27.96 4.57
N ALA A 27 -9.85 26.95 3.73
CA ALA A 27 -11.04 26.12 3.85
C ALA A 27 -11.07 25.37 5.19
N GLY A 28 -9.96 24.74 5.58
CA GLY A 28 -9.87 24.06 6.87
C GLY A 28 -10.06 25.01 8.05
N ALA A 29 -9.44 26.20 8.00
CA ALA A 29 -9.60 27.23 9.02
C ALA A 29 -11.06 27.74 9.10
N ALA A 30 -11.77 27.84 7.98
CA ALA A 30 -13.17 28.27 7.93
C ALA A 30 -14.15 27.18 8.41
N VAL A 31 -13.84 25.90 8.20
CA VAL A 31 -14.69 24.78 8.63
C VAL A 31 -14.70 24.62 10.15
N LEU A 32 -13.60 24.93 10.84
CA LEU A 32 -13.51 24.82 12.30
C LEU A 32 -14.52 25.70 13.07
N PRO A 33 -14.66 27.02 12.81
CA PRO A 33 -15.68 27.83 13.46
C PRO A 33 -17.10 27.43 13.02
N LEU A 34 -17.28 26.95 11.78
CA LEU A 34 -18.56 26.39 11.34
C LEU A 34 -18.93 25.14 12.15
N ALA A 35 -17.96 24.28 12.50
CA ALA A 35 -18.20 23.14 13.37
C ALA A 35 -18.67 23.58 14.76
N ALA A 36 -18.05 24.62 15.32
CA ALA A 36 -18.45 25.20 16.60
C ALA A 36 -19.85 25.84 16.54
N GLY A 37 -20.16 26.58 15.47
CA GLY A 37 -21.47 27.20 15.26
C GLY A 37 -22.60 26.21 14.95
N ALA A 38 -22.33 25.17 14.15
CA ALA A 38 -23.28 24.07 13.91
C ALA A 38 -23.61 23.33 15.20
N GLY A 39 -22.62 23.18 16.07
CA GLY A 39 -22.79 22.71 17.44
C GLY A 39 -23.66 23.64 18.30
N ALA A 40 -24.03 24.85 17.90
CA ALA A 40 -24.99 25.69 18.62
C ALA A 40 -26.41 25.67 18.01
N LEU A 41 -26.53 25.31 16.73
CA LEU A 41 -27.76 25.46 15.95
C LEU A 41 -28.50 24.15 15.66
N LEU A 42 -27.82 23.00 15.71
CA LEU A 42 -28.41 21.68 15.39
C LEU A 42 -29.08 21.02 16.60
N THR A 43 -30.20 20.33 16.35
CA THR A 43 -30.97 19.57 17.35
C THR A 43 -30.28 18.25 17.75
N GLU A 44 -30.63 17.75 18.94
CA GLU A 44 -29.92 16.71 19.73
C GLU A 44 -29.42 15.45 18.99
N PRO A 45 -30.11 14.81 18.02
CA PRO A 45 -29.62 13.51 17.54
C PRO A 45 -28.40 13.58 16.61
N TRP A 46 -28.12 14.73 15.96
CA TRP A 46 -27.04 14.85 14.97
C TRP A 46 -25.94 15.84 15.37
N ARG A 47 -26.14 16.56 16.48
CA ARG A 47 -25.32 17.70 16.90
C ARG A 47 -23.86 17.29 17.15
N GLU A 48 -23.64 16.21 17.91
CA GLU A 48 -22.30 15.75 18.26
C GLU A 48 -21.56 15.15 17.06
N ASP A 49 -22.21 14.24 16.33
CA ASP A 49 -21.59 13.56 15.18
C ASP A 49 -21.22 14.54 14.05
N THR A 50 -22.08 15.52 13.78
CA THR A 50 -21.84 16.52 12.73
C THR A 50 -20.72 17.49 13.12
N ALA A 51 -20.73 17.99 14.36
CA ALA A 51 -19.67 18.87 14.85
C ALA A 51 -18.31 18.16 14.86
N ILE A 52 -18.25 16.90 15.31
CA ILE A 52 -17.02 16.09 15.29
C ILE A 52 -16.54 15.87 13.86
N LEU A 53 -17.44 15.50 12.93
CA LEU A 53 -17.08 15.29 11.53
C LEU A 53 -16.51 16.58 10.91
N LEU A 54 -17.16 17.72 11.11
CA LEU A 54 -16.69 19.01 10.61
C LEU A 54 -15.32 19.39 11.22
N CYS A 55 -15.13 19.19 12.53
CA CYS A 55 -13.83 19.40 13.17
C CYS A 55 -12.74 18.52 12.55
N VAL A 56 -13.01 17.22 12.35
CA VAL A 56 -12.06 16.29 11.72
C VAL A 56 -11.73 16.73 10.30
N VAL A 57 -12.74 17.10 9.49
CA VAL A 57 -12.53 17.59 8.12
C VAL A 57 -11.70 18.88 8.11
N GLY A 58 -12.00 19.83 9.01
CA GLY A 58 -11.24 21.08 9.16
C GLY A 58 -9.77 20.84 9.51
N ILE A 59 -9.51 19.96 10.50
CA ILE A 59 -8.15 19.58 10.91
C ILE A 59 -7.40 18.87 9.77
N LEU A 60 -8.06 17.93 9.07
CA LEU A 60 -7.45 17.23 7.95
C LEU A 60 -7.11 18.17 6.80
N ALA A 61 -8.00 19.12 6.47
CA ALA A 61 -7.76 20.13 5.44
C ALA A 61 -6.59 21.06 5.81
N LEU A 62 -6.52 21.52 7.07
CA LEU A 62 -5.40 22.30 7.58
C LEU A 62 -4.08 21.53 7.51
N GLY A 63 -4.06 20.30 8.02
CA GLY A 63 -2.87 19.45 7.99
C GLY A 63 -2.38 19.16 6.57
N ALA A 64 -3.31 18.83 5.66
CA ALA A 64 -3.00 18.59 4.25
C ALA A 64 -2.50 19.86 3.54
N GLY A 65 -3.13 21.01 3.81
CA GLY A 65 -2.75 22.30 3.28
C GLY A 65 -1.36 22.74 3.75
N THR A 66 -1.09 22.69 5.05
CA THR A 66 0.22 23.03 5.64
C THR A 66 1.32 22.08 5.14
N GLY A 67 1.05 20.77 5.10
CA GLY A 67 1.98 19.79 4.54
C GLY A 67 2.30 20.05 3.07
N SER A 68 1.29 20.41 2.27
CA SER A 68 1.45 20.77 0.87
C SER A 68 2.26 22.07 0.70
N LEU A 69 2.06 23.07 1.55
CA LEU A 69 2.83 24.32 1.51
C LEU A 69 4.31 24.09 1.87
N ALA A 70 4.58 23.26 2.88
CA ALA A 70 5.95 22.85 3.22
C ALA A 70 6.63 22.11 2.06
N LEU A 71 5.89 21.23 1.38
CA LEU A 71 6.38 20.55 0.18
C LEU A 71 6.63 21.53 -0.97
N ALA A 72 5.76 22.51 -1.18
CA ALA A 72 5.94 23.56 -2.19
C ALA A 72 7.21 24.39 -1.93
N ARG A 73 7.48 24.75 -0.67
CA ARG A 73 8.72 25.44 -0.28
C ARG A 73 9.95 24.58 -0.53
N ARG A 74 9.85 23.26 -0.33
CA ARG A 74 10.92 22.32 -0.65
C ARG A 74 11.15 22.22 -2.16
N MET A 75 10.08 22.05 -2.94
CA MET A 75 10.15 22.06 -4.40
C MET A 75 10.79 23.35 -4.91
N ARG A 76 10.38 24.53 -4.39
CA ARG A 76 10.98 25.82 -4.76
C ARG A 76 12.48 25.85 -4.55
N ARG A 77 12.94 25.41 -3.37
CA ARG A 77 14.39 25.39 -3.06
C ARG A 77 15.16 24.46 -3.98
N THR A 78 14.62 23.28 -4.27
CA THR A 78 15.25 22.33 -5.19
C THR A 78 15.29 22.86 -6.62
N LEU A 79 14.17 23.42 -7.11
CA LEU A 79 14.09 24.00 -8.45
C LEU A 79 14.95 25.24 -8.58
N ALA A 80 15.07 26.07 -7.53
CA ALA A 80 15.92 27.25 -7.51
C ALA A 80 17.43 26.92 -7.51
N ALA A 81 17.80 25.72 -7.04
CA ALA A 81 19.19 25.30 -6.90
C ALA A 81 19.69 24.41 -8.06
N GLY A 82 18.79 23.89 -8.90
CA GLY A 82 19.12 22.91 -9.93
C GLY A 82 18.59 23.29 -11.30
N THR A 83 19.12 22.62 -12.32
CA THR A 83 18.64 22.68 -13.70
C THR A 83 17.73 21.48 -13.99
N TRP A 84 16.84 21.60 -14.98
CA TRP A 84 16.09 20.45 -15.47
C TRP A 84 17.02 19.52 -16.27
N SER A 85 16.94 18.22 -16.01
CA SER A 85 17.56 17.18 -16.83
C SER A 85 16.49 16.19 -17.32
N ALA A 86 16.59 15.77 -18.57
CA ALA A 86 15.68 14.79 -19.16
C ALA A 86 16.24 13.37 -18.96
N HIS A 87 15.38 12.47 -18.45
CA HIS A 87 15.76 11.10 -18.12
C HIS A 87 14.82 10.10 -18.77
N PRO A 88 15.35 8.99 -19.33
CA PRO A 88 14.55 7.81 -19.57
C PRO A 88 13.96 7.31 -18.25
N ALA A 89 12.67 7.02 -18.25
CA ALA A 89 11.91 6.71 -17.06
C ALA A 89 10.94 5.58 -17.30
N VAL A 90 10.83 4.64 -16.37
CA VAL A 90 9.79 3.59 -16.35
C VAL A 90 8.99 3.72 -15.06
N ALA A 91 7.66 3.79 -15.19
CA ALA A 91 6.75 3.69 -14.05
C ALA A 91 6.38 2.23 -13.84
N LEU A 92 6.55 1.75 -12.61
CA LEU A 92 6.19 0.41 -12.21
C LEU A 92 4.95 0.50 -11.33
N ASP A 93 3.86 -0.10 -11.79
CA ASP A 93 2.62 -0.20 -11.04
C ASP A 93 2.84 -1.17 -9.89
N ARG A 94 2.87 -0.63 -8.67
CA ARG A 94 3.00 -1.42 -7.46
C ARG A 94 1.62 -1.60 -6.83
N THR A 95 1.33 -2.82 -6.39
CA THR A 95 0.15 -3.13 -5.58
C THR A 95 0.18 -2.31 -4.29
N GLY A 96 -0.57 -1.20 -4.23
CA GLY A 96 -0.65 -0.33 -3.06
C GLY A 96 -0.79 1.16 -3.40
N HIS A 97 -0.45 2.02 -2.44
CA HIS A 97 -0.69 3.47 -2.52
C HIS A 97 0.45 4.31 -3.10
N ALA A 98 1.58 3.71 -3.53
CA ALA A 98 2.75 4.47 -4.00
C ALA A 98 3.31 3.91 -5.32
N THR A 99 3.26 4.73 -6.38
CA THR A 99 3.90 4.43 -7.66
C THR A 99 5.41 4.55 -7.51
N THR A 100 6.12 3.52 -7.99
CA THR A 100 7.58 3.51 -8.02
C THR A 100 8.03 3.87 -9.43
N LEU A 101 8.96 4.82 -9.54
CA LEU A 101 9.51 5.29 -10.80
C LEU A 101 10.99 4.98 -10.82
N VAL A 102 11.52 4.47 -11.93
CA VAL A 102 12.96 4.29 -12.11
C VAL A 102 13.42 5.23 -13.20
N LEU A 103 14.31 6.16 -12.86
CA LEU A 103 15.00 7.03 -13.82
C LEU A 103 16.35 6.42 -14.16
N ARG A 104 16.80 6.58 -15.42
CA ARG A 104 18.20 6.36 -15.80
C ARG A 104 18.92 7.69 -15.88
N ALA A 105 20.14 7.76 -15.35
CA ALA A 105 20.99 8.93 -15.49
C ALA A 105 21.27 9.21 -16.98
N PRO A 106 21.49 10.48 -17.39
CA PRO A 106 21.61 10.85 -18.80
C PRO A 106 22.86 10.27 -19.45
N ASP A 107 23.90 10.04 -18.65
CA ASP A 107 25.14 9.35 -19.01
C ASP A 107 24.98 7.83 -19.13
N GLY A 108 23.83 7.29 -18.71
CA GLY A 108 23.51 5.86 -18.72
C GLY A 108 24.14 5.04 -17.59
N THR A 109 24.95 5.64 -16.70
CA THR A 109 25.78 4.89 -15.73
C THR A 109 25.00 4.45 -14.50
N GLU A 110 24.03 5.25 -14.07
CA GLU A 110 23.28 5.02 -12.84
C GLU A 110 21.76 4.91 -13.08
N THR A 111 21.09 4.15 -12.22
CA THR A 111 19.62 4.11 -12.16
C THR A 111 19.13 4.55 -10.79
N TRP A 112 18.09 5.37 -10.78
CA TRP A 112 17.55 6.00 -9.59
C TRP A 112 16.13 5.47 -9.33
N PRO A 113 15.96 4.47 -8.44
CA PRO A 113 14.65 4.01 -8.02
C PRO A 113 14.06 5.03 -7.03
N LEU A 114 12.97 5.67 -7.45
CA LEU A 114 12.29 6.74 -6.73
C LEU A 114 10.85 6.33 -6.37
N THR A 115 10.38 6.78 -5.23
CA THR A 115 8.98 6.70 -4.81
C THR A 115 8.33 8.07 -5.01
N VAL A 116 7.25 8.09 -5.78
CA VAL A 116 6.48 9.30 -6.06
C VAL A 116 5.63 9.64 -4.83
N ILE A 117 5.69 10.89 -4.36
CA ILE A 117 4.86 11.39 -3.25
C ILE A 117 3.75 12.25 -3.83
N ALA A 118 2.65 11.60 -4.21
CA ALA A 118 1.46 12.27 -4.71
C ALA A 118 0.20 11.47 -4.34
N THR A 119 -0.97 12.06 -4.61
CA THR A 119 -2.25 11.33 -4.54
C THR A 119 -2.44 10.48 -5.79
N ARG A 120 -3.30 9.45 -5.72
CA ARG A 120 -3.54 8.50 -6.84
C ARG A 120 -3.84 9.20 -8.17
N HIS A 121 -4.68 10.23 -8.15
CA HIS A 121 -5.05 11.00 -9.35
C HIS A 121 -3.87 11.74 -10.01
N ARG A 122 -2.76 11.95 -9.29
CA ARG A 122 -1.58 12.64 -9.81
C ARG A 122 -0.51 11.68 -10.32
N TYR A 123 -0.68 10.37 -10.14
CA TYR A 123 0.28 9.38 -10.65
C TYR A 123 0.27 9.29 -12.17
N GLU A 124 -0.90 9.43 -12.80
CA GLU A 124 -0.98 9.46 -14.26
C GLU A 124 -0.16 10.59 -14.88
N ALA A 125 -0.02 11.72 -14.18
CA ALA A 125 0.75 12.86 -14.67
C ALA A 125 2.28 12.65 -14.63
N VAL A 126 2.77 11.64 -13.91
CA VAL A 126 4.18 11.19 -13.93
C VAL A 126 4.34 9.84 -14.58
N ARG A 127 3.29 9.32 -15.22
CA ARG A 127 3.44 8.18 -16.09
C ARG A 127 4.25 8.66 -17.30
N PRO A 128 5.42 8.05 -17.58
CA PRO A 128 6.19 8.42 -18.75
C PRO A 128 5.29 8.30 -19.99
N GLY A 129 5.31 9.34 -20.84
CA GLY A 129 4.59 9.30 -22.12
C GLY A 129 5.17 8.25 -23.08
N PRO A 130 4.73 8.23 -24.35
CA PRO A 130 5.24 7.30 -25.36
C PRO A 130 6.76 7.33 -25.50
N ASP A 131 7.36 8.51 -25.38
CA ASP A 131 8.81 8.70 -25.45
C ASP A 131 9.55 8.13 -24.23
N GLY A 132 8.82 7.85 -23.15
CA GLY A 132 9.38 7.28 -21.94
C GLY A 132 10.30 8.24 -21.18
N VAL A 133 10.12 9.56 -21.36
CA VAL A 133 10.99 10.61 -20.80
C VAL A 133 10.27 11.36 -19.69
N LEU A 134 10.99 11.67 -18.61
CA LEU A 134 10.57 12.63 -17.58
C LEU A 134 11.69 13.63 -17.29
N TRP A 135 11.31 14.85 -16.91
CA TRP A 135 12.23 15.85 -16.42
C TRP A 135 12.43 15.69 -14.90
N TRP A 136 13.68 15.80 -14.46
CA TRP A 136 14.08 15.70 -13.06
C TRP A 136 14.91 16.92 -12.65
N CYS A 137 14.69 17.38 -11.42
CA CYS A 137 15.52 18.40 -10.79
C CYS A 137 15.72 18.03 -9.32
N GLY A 138 16.95 17.74 -8.91
CA GLY A 138 17.32 17.44 -7.53
C GLY A 138 18.38 16.36 -7.38
N ASP A 139 18.69 16.00 -6.14
CA ASP A 139 19.68 14.98 -5.81
C ASP A 139 19.01 13.60 -5.69
N PRO A 140 19.43 12.57 -6.45
CA PRO A 140 18.87 11.22 -6.36
C PRO A 140 18.94 10.60 -4.96
N ARG A 141 19.86 11.06 -4.10
CA ARG A 141 20.04 10.57 -2.71
C ARG A 141 19.12 11.25 -1.69
N VAL A 142 18.63 12.45 -1.99
CA VAL A 142 17.78 13.24 -1.07
C VAL A 142 16.33 13.30 -1.56
N GLY A 143 16.13 13.22 -2.87
CA GLY A 143 14.88 13.43 -3.57
C GLY A 143 14.87 14.76 -4.34
N GLY A 144 13.84 14.91 -5.16
CA GLY A 144 13.76 15.99 -6.13
C GLY A 144 12.38 16.12 -6.74
N VAL A 145 12.26 16.97 -7.74
CA VAL A 145 11.03 17.30 -8.44
C VAL A 145 11.02 16.62 -9.80
N LEU A 146 9.89 16.00 -10.13
CA LEU A 146 9.55 15.43 -11.43
C LEU A 146 8.56 16.33 -12.15
N ALA A 147 8.70 16.39 -13.47
CA ALA A 147 7.72 16.97 -14.37
C ALA A 147 7.68 16.19 -15.70
N PRO A 148 6.52 16.15 -16.39
CA PRO A 148 6.50 15.72 -17.78
C PRO A 148 7.29 16.70 -18.68
N PRO A 149 7.79 16.25 -19.84
CA PRO A 149 8.43 17.13 -20.81
C PRO A 149 7.48 18.24 -21.28
N GLY A 150 7.99 19.47 -21.46
CA GLY A 150 7.17 20.64 -21.84
C GLY A 150 6.46 21.32 -20.67
N GLY A 151 6.80 20.94 -19.44
CA GLY A 151 6.17 21.50 -18.24
C GLY A 151 4.87 20.80 -17.87
N GLY A 152 4.39 21.04 -16.65
CA GLY A 152 3.21 20.36 -16.13
C GLY A 152 3.14 20.29 -14.62
N PRO A 153 2.33 19.38 -14.06
CA PRO A 153 2.19 19.23 -12.61
C PRO A 153 3.48 18.73 -11.97
N LEU A 154 4.08 19.57 -11.13
CA LEU A 154 5.29 19.25 -10.37
C LEU A 154 5.02 18.24 -9.26
N ILE A 155 5.79 17.16 -9.22
CA ILE A 155 5.60 16.08 -8.25
C ILE A 155 6.92 15.78 -7.54
N TRP A 156 6.87 15.66 -6.21
CA TRP A 156 8.05 15.36 -5.43
C TRP A 156 8.28 13.84 -5.42
N ALA A 157 9.54 13.42 -5.61
CA ALA A 157 9.94 12.03 -5.43
C ALA A 157 11.06 11.90 -4.41
N LYS A 158 11.08 10.76 -3.71
CA LYS A 158 12.13 10.41 -2.75
C LYS A 158 12.84 9.12 -3.17
N PRO A 159 14.11 8.93 -2.82
CA PRO A 159 14.79 7.65 -3.02
C PRO A 159 14.04 6.51 -2.33
N LEU A 160 13.94 5.38 -3.02
CA LEU A 160 13.38 4.17 -2.46
C LEU A 160 14.31 3.62 -1.37
N ARG A 161 13.76 3.36 -0.17
CA ARG A 161 14.54 2.83 0.96
C ARG A 161 14.67 1.30 0.88
N GLY A 162 15.86 0.79 1.16
CA GLY A 162 16.16 -0.63 1.27
C GLY A 162 16.79 -1.23 0.01
N GLU A 163 18.02 -1.73 0.15
CA GLU A 163 18.86 -2.16 -0.97
C GLU A 163 18.25 -3.34 -1.77
N ARG A 164 17.71 -4.35 -1.08
CA ARG A 164 17.05 -5.49 -1.74
C ARG A 164 15.85 -5.06 -2.59
N VAL A 165 15.08 -4.10 -2.09
CA VAL A 165 13.89 -3.58 -2.80
C VAL A 165 14.34 -2.76 -4.01
N ARG A 166 15.37 -1.92 -3.86
CA ARG A 166 15.98 -1.16 -4.96
C ARG A 166 16.46 -2.08 -6.08
N ARG A 167 17.24 -3.12 -5.77
CA ARG A 167 17.73 -4.08 -6.77
C ARG A 167 16.60 -4.77 -7.53
N ARG A 168 15.55 -5.21 -6.83
CA ARG A 168 14.38 -5.85 -7.46
C ARG A 168 13.65 -4.89 -8.40
N VAL A 169 13.43 -3.65 -7.97
CA VAL A 169 12.75 -2.60 -8.75
C VAL A 169 13.56 -2.23 -9.99
N VAL A 170 14.89 -2.10 -9.86
CA VAL A 170 15.79 -1.84 -10.99
C VAL A 170 15.79 -3.00 -11.98
N ALA A 171 15.87 -4.25 -11.50
CA ALA A 171 15.80 -5.43 -12.36
C ALA A 171 14.48 -5.49 -13.15
N HIS A 172 13.35 -5.15 -12.51
CA HIS A 172 12.06 -5.11 -13.18
C HIS A 172 11.99 -3.98 -14.22
N ALA A 173 12.50 -2.77 -13.90
CA ALA A 173 12.57 -1.69 -14.88
C ALA A 173 13.49 -2.01 -16.06
N ALA A 174 14.58 -2.76 -15.83
CA ALA A 174 15.45 -3.24 -16.89
C ALA A 174 14.71 -4.23 -17.82
N ALA A 175 13.90 -5.13 -17.26
CA ALA A 175 13.04 -6.03 -18.03
C ALA A 175 11.98 -5.29 -18.86
N GLU A 176 11.46 -4.17 -18.35
CA GLU A 176 10.56 -3.23 -19.07
C GLU A 176 11.29 -2.35 -20.12
N GLY A 177 12.54 -2.68 -20.45
CA GLY A 177 13.29 -2.04 -21.52
C GLY A 177 13.89 -0.68 -21.18
N LEU A 178 14.01 -0.29 -19.90
CA LEU A 178 14.63 0.99 -19.52
C LEU A 178 16.05 1.15 -20.10
N ALA A 179 16.82 0.07 -20.19
CA ALA A 179 18.17 0.06 -20.73
C ALA A 179 18.23 0.37 -22.24
N HIS A 180 17.18 0.06 -23.00
CA HIS A 180 17.14 0.23 -24.45
C HIS A 180 16.53 1.56 -24.89
N ARG A 181 15.98 2.36 -23.96
CA ARG A 181 15.39 3.66 -24.32
C ARG A 181 16.48 4.62 -24.81
N PRO A 182 16.22 5.44 -25.85
CA PRO A 182 17.19 6.41 -26.33
C PRO A 182 17.48 7.47 -25.25
N VAL A 183 18.69 8.04 -25.28
CA VAL A 183 19.02 9.17 -24.41
C VAL A 183 18.24 10.39 -24.90
N PRO A 184 17.36 10.98 -24.08
CA PRO A 184 16.54 12.11 -24.51
C PRO A 184 17.39 13.36 -24.71
N LYS A 185 16.98 14.20 -25.67
CA LYS A 185 17.55 15.54 -25.85
C LYS A 185 17.32 16.33 -24.55
N GLN A 186 18.41 16.84 -23.99
CA GLN A 186 18.32 17.63 -22.76
C GLN A 186 17.58 18.94 -23.03
N PRO A 187 16.81 19.47 -22.06
CA PRO A 187 16.21 20.79 -22.18
C PRO A 187 17.33 21.82 -22.30
N GLN A 188 17.59 22.29 -23.52
CA GLN A 188 18.55 23.35 -23.74
C GLN A 188 17.90 24.64 -23.28
N ALA A 189 18.55 25.36 -22.38
CA ALA A 189 18.21 26.76 -22.15
C ALA A 189 18.35 27.45 -23.51
N GLN A 190 17.23 27.91 -24.08
CA GLN A 190 17.29 28.69 -25.32
C GLN A 190 18.29 29.82 -25.07
N PRO A 191 19.37 29.93 -25.88
CA PRO A 191 20.20 31.11 -25.84
C PRO A 191 19.28 32.31 -26.01
N PRO A 192 19.47 33.41 -25.26
CA PRO A 192 18.67 34.60 -25.47
C PRO A 192 18.72 34.91 -26.96
N GLU A 193 17.56 34.92 -27.63
CA GLU A 193 17.51 35.35 -29.02
C GLU A 193 18.20 36.71 -29.07
N PRO A 194 19.21 36.90 -29.93
CA PRO A 194 19.81 38.21 -30.08
C PRO A 194 18.67 39.14 -30.45
N VAL A 195 18.32 40.03 -29.52
CA VAL A 195 17.38 41.10 -29.79
C VAL A 195 18.04 41.88 -30.91
N THR A 196 17.59 41.64 -32.14
CA THR A 196 17.85 42.54 -33.25
C THR A 196 17.18 43.83 -32.81
N ALA A 197 17.98 44.72 -32.23
CA ALA A 197 17.58 46.09 -32.05
C ALA A 197 17.26 46.57 -33.46
N ASN A 198 15.98 46.65 -33.79
CA ASN A 198 15.52 47.40 -34.93
C ASN A 198 15.97 48.84 -34.63
N GLY A 199 17.17 49.18 -35.11
CA GLY A 199 17.62 50.56 -35.14
C GLY A 199 16.53 51.36 -35.84
N PRO A 200 16.19 52.56 -35.35
CA PRO A 200 15.17 53.37 -35.98
C PRO A 200 15.49 53.52 -37.47
N ASP A 201 14.48 53.27 -38.31
CA ASP A 201 14.57 53.47 -39.77
C ASP A 201 15.27 54.80 -40.07
N PRO A 202 16.29 54.82 -40.93
CA PRO A 202 16.89 56.08 -41.35
C PRO A 202 15.84 56.86 -42.14
N LEU A 203 15.34 57.94 -41.55
CA LEU A 203 14.54 58.94 -42.24
C LEU A 203 15.29 59.38 -43.50
N ALA A 204 14.70 59.08 -44.66
CA ALA A 204 15.19 59.51 -45.96
C ALA A 204 15.14 61.05 -46.04
N ALA A 205 16.29 61.69 -45.86
CA ALA A 205 16.49 63.10 -46.19
C ALA A 205 16.81 63.23 -47.69
N ASN A 206 15.96 63.92 -48.42
CA ASN A 206 16.16 64.25 -49.83
C ASN A 206 17.06 65.49 -49.99
N GLY A 207 18.19 65.33 -50.69
CA GLY A 207 18.94 66.36 -51.44
C GLY A 207 20.24 66.89 -50.80
N PRO A 208 21.13 67.57 -51.56
CA PRO A 208 21.60 67.32 -52.93
C PRO A 208 23.16 67.20 -53.03
N GLY A 209 23.65 66.48 -54.06
CA GLY A 209 24.95 66.69 -54.73
C GLY A 209 26.23 66.10 -54.08
N PRO A 210 27.09 65.39 -54.84
CA PRO A 210 28.37 64.90 -54.32
C PRO A 210 29.44 65.98 -54.42
N VAL A 211 30.02 66.36 -53.27
CA VAL A 211 31.30 67.09 -53.23
C VAL A 211 32.40 66.08 -52.93
N THR A 212 33.30 65.90 -53.91
CA THR A 212 34.55 65.18 -53.79
C THR A 212 35.48 65.90 -52.81
N ALA A 213 35.77 65.28 -51.67
CA ALA A 213 36.85 65.70 -50.78
C ALA A 213 37.85 64.55 -50.62
N ASN A 214 39.10 64.83 -50.98
CA ASN A 214 40.24 63.92 -50.88
C ASN A 214 40.81 63.88 -49.46
N GLY A 215 41.14 62.67 -49.00
CA GLY A 215 42.19 62.37 -47.99
C GLY A 215 41.70 61.94 -46.60
N PRO A 216 42.57 61.40 -45.73
CA PRO A 216 43.88 60.76 -45.93
C PRO A 216 43.86 59.24 -45.54
N GLY A 217 44.97 58.54 -45.82
CA GLY A 217 45.12 57.09 -45.75
C GLY A 217 45.01 56.42 -44.37
N PRO A 218 44.99 55.08 -44.34
CA PRO A 218 44.68 54.30 -43.14
C PRO A 218 45.83 54.30 -42.13
N VAL A 219 45.54 54.75 -40.92
CA VAL A 219 46.42 54.58 -39.76
C VAL A 219 46.36 53.13 -39.29
N THR A 220 47.48 52.43 -39.41
CA THR A 220 47.65 51.06 -38.89
C THR A 220 47.77 51.12 -37.37
N ALA A 221 46.72 50.70 -36.65
CA ALA A 221 46.79 50.55 -35.20
C ALA A 221 47.58 49.27 -34.85
N ASN A 222 48.79 49.44 -34.31
CA ASN A 222 49.58 48.35 -33.75
C ASN A 222 48.88 47.75 -32.53
N ARG A 223 48.57 46.45 -32.63
CA ARG A 223 48.02 45.63 -31.55
C ARG A 223 49.17 45.22 -30.60
N PRO A 224 49.07 45.42 -29.28
CA PRO A 224 50.07 44.88 -28.35
C PRO A 224 49.96 43.36 -28.28
N ALA A 225 51.11 42.68 -28.24
CA ALA A 225 51.20 41.23 -28.04
C ALA A 225 50.76 40.84 -26.61
N PRO A 226 50.10 39.69 -26.41
CA PRO A 226 49.73 39.21 -25.08
C PRO A 226 50.96 38.64 -24.34
N PHE A 227 51.11 39.02 -23.08
CA PHE A 227 52.07 38.44 -22.15
C PHE A 227 51.75 36.95 -21.87
N PRO A 228 52.75 36.07 -21.74
CA PRO A 228 52.53 34.71 -21.26
C PRO A 228 52.33 34.71 -19.75
N ALA A 229 51.17 34.26 -19.28
CA ALA A 229 50.92 33.97 -17.88
C ALA A 229 51.57 32.62 -17.53
N ASN A 230 52.64 32.66 -16.74
CA ASN A 230 53.23 31.47 -16.11
C ASN A 230 52.31 30.98 -14.99
N GLY A 231 51.59 29.88 -15.22
CA GLY A 231 50.88 29.13 -14.18
C GLY A 231 51.82 28.15 -13.46
N PRO A 232 51.60 27.84 -12.16
CA PRO A 232 52.45 26.92 -11.42
C PRO A 232 52.24 25.46 -11.85
N GLU A 233 53.33 24.69 -11.87
CA GLU A 233 53.36 23.25 -12.18
C GLU A 233 52.50 22.40 -11.21
N PRO A 234 51.88 21.31 -11.70
CA PRO A 234 51.13 20.39 -10.86
C PRO A 234 52.06 19.46 -10.07
N VAL A 235 51.93 19.49 -8.75
CA VAL A 235 52.56 18.52 -7.84
C VAL A 235 51.83 17.17 -7.97
N ILE A 236 52.56 16.15 -8.42
CA ILE A 236 52.08 14.76 -8.51
C ILE A 236 52.16 14.12 -7.12
N ALA A 237 51.00 13.77 -6.55
CA ALA A 237 50.92 12.96 -5.33
C ALA A 237 51.02 11.45 -5.67
N PRO A 238 51.73 10.63 -4.88
CA PRO A 238 51.91 9.21 -5.17
C PRO A 238 50.62 8.40 -4.95
N VAL A 239 50.32 7.54 -5.92
CA VAL A 239 49.20 6.58 -5.91
C VAL A 239 49.50 5.44 -4.92
N PRO A 240 48.61 5.09 -3.98
CA PRO A 240 48.78 3.91 -3.14
C PRO A 240 48.49 2.61 -3.92
N ARG A 241 49.32 1.59 -3.71
CA ARG A 241 49.20 0.26 -4.31
C ARG A 241 47.96 -0.49 -3.77
N PRO A 242 47.26 -1.28 -4.60
CA PRO A 242 46.11 -2.06 -4.14
C PRO A 242 46.54 -3.23 -3.24
N PHE A 243 45.83 -3.35 -2.13
CA PHE A 243 45.93 -4.43 -1.15
C PHE A 243 45.23 -5.68 -1.71
N ALA A 244 45.96 -6.79 -1.87
CA ALA A 244 45.42 -8.06 -2.31
C ALA A 244 44.70 -8.74 -1.13
N TRP A 245 43.45 -9.15 -1.35
CA TRP A 245 42.71 -10.02 -0.45
C TRP A 245 42.80 -11.45 -1.00
N GLU A 246 43.23 -12.40 -0.17
CA GLU A 246 43.24 -13.82 -0.51
C GLU A 246 41.81 -14.37 -0.40
N ASP A 247 41.37 -15.06 -1.46
CA ASP A 247 40.13 -15.84 -1.51
C ASP A 247 40.22 -17.07 -0.59
N PRO A 248 39.23 -17.35 0.29
CA PRO A 248 39.16 -18.63 0.97
C PRO A 248 38.51 -19.70 0.07
N HIS A 249 39.19 -20.84 -0.05
CA HIS A 249 38.76 -22.05 -0.76
C HIS A 249 37.39 -22.59 -0.30
N PRO A 250 36.60 -23.22 -1.20
CA PRO A 250 35.34 -23.84 -0.84
C PRO A 250 35.56 -25.18 -0.11
N VAL A 251 34.98 -25.29 1.09
CA VAL A 251 34.86 -26.54 1.84
C VAL A 251 33.73 -27.38 1.23
N LEU A 252 34.09 -28.56 0.73
CA LEU A 252 33.14 -29.62 0.33
C LEU A 252 32.47 -30.20 1.58
N THR A 253 31.14 -30.07 1.69
CA THR A 253 30.34 -30.82 2.66
C THR A 253 29.71 -32.02 1.96
N CYS A 254 30.12 -33.22 2.35
CA CYS A 254 29.50 -34.50 2.00
C CYS A 254 28.03 -34.54 2.45
N GLY A 255 27.13 -34.96 1.56
CA GLY A 255 25.76 -35.32 1.91
C GLY A 255 25.71 -36.72 2.55
N PRO A 256 24.69 -37.03 3.37
CA PRO A 256 24.44 -38.40 3.80
C PRO A 256 23.48 -39.12 2.87
N ASP A 257 23.83 -40.38 2.55
CA ASP A 257 23.01 -41.36 1.85
C ASP A 257 21.74 -41.76 2.65
N PRO A 258 20.68 -42.22 1.96
CA PRO A 258 19.45 -42.69 2.59
C PRO A 258 19.54 -44.18 2.97
N PHE A 259 19.33 -44.49 4.25
CA PHE A 259 19.06 -45.85 4.70
C PHE A 259 17.61 -46.22 4.42
N GLY A 260 17.43 -47.31 3.67
CA GLY A 260 16.17 -48.03 3.54
C GLY A 260 15.97 -49.05 4.67
N THR A 261 14.71 -49.39 4.87
CA THR A 261 14.11 -50.55 5.58
C THR A 261 12.62 -50.20 5.71
N ASP A 262 11.59 -51.01 5.51
CA ASP A 262 11.38 -52.36 4.98
C ASP A 262 9.85 -52.43 4.80
N ASP A 263 9.38 -53.02 3.70
CA ASP A 263 7.99 -53.50 3.56
C ASP A 263 7.77 -54.73 4.45
N PRO A 264 6.50 -55.09 4.72
CA PRO A 264 6.15 -56.47 4.40
C PRO A 264 4.84 -56.61 3.59
N GLU A 265 4.97 -57.44 2.56
CA GLU A 265 3.96 -58.24 1.85
C GLU A 265 2.90 -58.86 2.78
N ALA A 266 1.61 -58.75 2.43
CA ALA A 266 0.84 -59.68 1.60
C ALA A 266 0.57 -61.07 2.24
N GLY A 267 -0.71 -61.33 2.51
CA GLY A 267 -1.25 -62.64 2.87
C GLY A 267 -2.57 -62.88 2.14
N SER A 268 -2.56 -63.91 1.30
CA SER A 268 -3.55 -64.26 0.27
C SER A 268 -4.76 -65.09 0.79
N GLY A 269 -5.98 -64.72 0.34
CA GLY A 269 -7.18 -65.53 -0.07
C GLY A 269 -7.69 -66.74 0.75
N PRO A 270 -8.74 -67.47 0.27
CA PRO A 270 -9.75 -67.16 -0.76
C PRO A 270 -11.23 -67.58 -0.46
N ASP A 271 -12.18 -67.01 -1.25
CA ASP A 271 -13.42 -67.57 -1.85
C ASP A 271 -14.56 -68.22 -1.00
N PRO A 272 -15.72 -68.64 -1.59
CA PRO A 272 -16.72 -67.87 -2.36
C PRO A 272 -18.17 -68.25 -1.96
N PHE A 273 -19.21 -67.43 -2.22
CA PHE A 273 -20.59 -67.96 -2.39
C PHE A 273 -21.48 -67.02 -3.20
N ALA A 274 -21.79 -67.44 -4.42
CA ALA A 274 -23.04 -67.16 -5.15
C ALA A 274 -23.74 -68.52 -5.33
N PRO A 275 -25.08 -68.58 -5.43
CA PRO A 275 -25.79 -68.46 -6.72
C PRO A 275 -27.11 -67.67 -6.56
N GLY A 276 -27.86 -67.20 -7.55
CA GLY A 276 -28.02 -67.48 -8.98
C GLY A 276 -29.52 -67.23 -9.28
N GLY A 277 -29.86 -66.64 -10.43
CA GLY A 277 -31.26 -66.50 -10.85
C GLY A 277 -31.55 -65.32 -11.80
N PRO A 278 -31.86 -65.57 -13.09
CA PRO A 278 -31.93 -64.56 -14.16
C PRO A 278 -33.35 -64.11 -14.53
N ASP A 279 -33.42 -63.26 -15.57
CA ASP A 279 -34.56 -62.91 -16.44
C ASP A 279 -35.38 -61.66 -16.10
N SER A 280 -35.12 -60.57 -16.83
CA SER A 280 -36.12 -59.99 -17.75
C SER A 280 -35.58 -58.76 -18.52
N VAL A 281 -35.15 -59.02 -19.76
CA VAL A 281 -35.53 -58.33 -21.02
C VAL A 281 -35.82 -56.82 -21.00
N ASN A 282 -34.90 -56.06 -21.60
CA ASN A 282 -35.08 -55.00 -22.61
C ASN A 282 -36.39 -54.15 -22.62
N ARG A 283 -36.25 -52.85 -22.31
CA ARG A 283 -36.69 -51.78 -23.24
C ARG A 283 -35.91 -50.46 -23.03
N PRO A 284 -35.79 -49.62 -24.07
CA PRO A 284 -34.68 -48.67 -24.23
C PRO A 284 -35.02 -47.23 -23.86
N ALA A 285 -33.95 -46.47 -23.62
CA ALA A 285 -33.81 -45.02 -23.81
C ALA A 285 -34.71 -44.07 -23.00
N THR A 286 -34.20 -43.64 -21.85
CA THR A 286 -34.27 -42.24 -21.44
C THR A 286 -32.87 -41.74 -21.11
N ARG A 287 -32.23 -41.22 -22.16
CA ARG A 287 -31.07 -40.34 -22.09
C ARG A 287 -31.54 -39.02 -21.48
N ARG A 288 -30.79 -38.54 -20.47
CA ARG A 288 -30.77 -37.17 -19.92
C ARG A 288 -32.10 -36.66 -19.38
N ASP A 289 -32.15 -36.49 -18.06
CA ASP A 289 -32.39 -35.18 -17.42
C ASP A 289 -32.29 -35.29 -15.89
N GLU A 290 -31.10 -35.65 -15.38
CA GLU A 290 -30.74 -35.42 -13.96
C GLU A 290 -29.40 -34.69 -13.78
N ALA A 291 -28.82 -34.17 -14.87
CA ALA A 291 -27.70 -33.24 -14.82
C ALA A 291 -28.23 -31.80 -14.77
N GLY A 292 -28.84 -31.41 -13.65
CA GLY A 292 -29.46 -30.08 -13.56
C GLY A 292 -29.85 -29.55 -12.18
N ALA A 293 -29.54 -30.25 -11.07
CA ALA A 293 -29.99 -29.82 -9.75
C ALA A 293 -28.98 -30.12 -8.61
N GLY A 294 -27.81 -29.48 -8.62
CA GLY A 294 -26.91 -29.61 -7.45
C GLY A 294 -25.50 -29.01 -7.54
N SER A 295 -25.31 -27.86 -8.19
CA SER A 295 -23.98 -27.29 -8.47
C SER A 295 -23.38 -26.51 -7.28
N GLY A 296 -23.20 -27.15 -6.13
CA GLY A 296 -22.56 -26.56 -4.95
C GLY A 296 -21.42 -27.44 -4.41
N PRO A 297 -20.34 -26.87 -3.86
CA PRO A 297 -19.20 -27.66 -3.39
C PRO A 297 -19.56 -28.47 -2.14
N THR A 298 -19.30 -29.77 -2.23
CA THR A 298 -19.55 -30.79 -1.22
C THR A 298 -18.53 -30.76 -0.08
N TYR A 299 -18.87 -31.30 1.10
CA TYR A 299 -17.93 -31.46 2.23
C TYR A 299 -16.59 -32.05 1.80
N ALA A 300 -16.57 -33.19 1.10
CA ALA A 300 -15.34 -33.84 0.64
C ALA A 300 -14.46 -32.92 -0.24
N VAL A 301 -15.08 -32.14 -1.13
CA VAL A 301 -14.38 -31.20 -2.02
C VAL A 301 -13.73 -30.08 -1.22
N LEU A 302 -14.46 -29.50 -0.25
CA LEU A 302 -13.93 -28.43 0.59
C LEU A 302 -12.85 -28.94 1.55
N VAL A 303 -12.97 -30.15 2.07
CA VAL A 303 -11.92 -30.79 2.89
C VAL A 303 -10.63 -30.93 2.10
N ALA A 304 -10.70 -31.50 0.88
CA ALA A 304 -9.53 -31.64 0.02
C ALA A 304 -8.91 -30.26 -0.32
N HIS A 305 -9.73 -29.23 -0.49
CA HIS A 305 -9.23 -27.86 -0.69
C HIS A 305 -8.55 -27.29 0.55
N ALA A 306 -9.13 -27.51 1.73
CA ALA A 306 -8.56 -27.07 3.00
C ALA A 306 -7.22 -27.73 3.31
N GLU A 307 -7.08 -29.03 3.00
CA GLU A 307 -5.83 -29.77 3.14
C GLU A 307 -4.73 -29.23 2.22
N ARG A 308 -5.08 -28.86 0.97
CA ARG A 308 -4.12 -28.20 0.06
C ARG A 308 -3.67 -26.83 0.57
N GLN A 309 -4.53 -26.11 1.28
CA GLN A 309 -4.22 -24.81 1.88
C GLN A 309 -3.52 -24.93 3.26
N ALA A 310 -3.52 -26.13 3.84
CA ALA A 310 -2.94 -26.37 5.16
C ALA A 310 -1.43 -26.11 5.10
N MET A 311 -0.94 -25.33 6.05
CA MET A 311 0.47 -24.97 6.18
C MET A 311 0.99 -25.60 7.47
N PRO A 312 2.26 -26.00 7.55
CA PRO A 312 2.81 -26.66 8.74
C PRO A 312 2.53 -25.87 10.03
N PRO A 313 2.24 -26.59 11.12
CA PRO A 313 1.81 -25.97 12.37
C PRO A 313 2.85 -24.98 12.87
N GLY A 314 2.44 -23.72 13.00
CA GLY A 314 3.26 -22.67 13.61
C GLY A 314 3.40 -22.90 15.11
N LYS A 315 4.34 -22.19 15.76
CA LYS A 315 4.53 -22.26 17.22
C LYS A 315 3.20 -22.08 17.96
N ALA A 316 2.99 -22.94 18.97
CA ALA A 316 1.79 -22.96 19.80
C ALA A 316 1.32 -21.53 20.19
N PRO A 317 0.02 -21.25 20.11
CA PRO A 317 -0.54 -19.98 20.54
C PRO A 317 -0.26 -19.78 22.04
N ARG A 318 -0.06 -18.52 22.46
CA ARG A 318 0.02 -18.20 23.88
C ARG A 318 -1.38 -18.38 24.48
N ARG A 319 -1.49 -19.11 25.60
CA ARG A 319 -2.77 -19.34 26.30
C ARG A 319 -3.44 -18.00 26.61
N GLU A 320 -4.65 -17.81 26.09
CA GLU A 320 -5.50 -16.66 26.42
C GLU A 320 -6.35 -16.99 27.65
N ALA A 321 -6.79 -15.97 28.38
CA ALA A 321 -7.69 -16.15 29.50
C ALA A 321 -9.08 -16.56 29.00
N ASP A 322 -9.74 -17.49 29.69
CA ASP A 322 -11.07 -17.95 29.32
C ASP A 322 -12.11 -16.86 29.59
N VAL A 323 -12.88 -16.50 28.56
CA VAL A 323 -13.95 -15.50 28.63
C VAL A 323 -15.08 -15.90 29.59
N ARG A 324 -15.19 -17.19 29.93
CA ARG A 324 -16.14 -17.70 30.93
C ARG A 324 -15.70 -17.38 32.36
N GLU A 325 -14.40 -17.33 32.60
CA GLU A 325 -13.81 -17.08 33.93
C GLU A 325 -13.49 -15.60 34.15
N VAL A 326 -13.11 -14.89 33.09
CA VAL A 326 -12.67 -13.49 33.17
C VAL A 326 -13.55 -12.55 32.37
N ARG A 327 -13.67 -11.32 32.88
CA ARG A 327 -14.35 -10.24 32.14
C ARG A 327 -13.64 -9.97 30.81
N TRP A 328 -14.42 -9.64 29.77
CA TRP A 328 -13.95 -9.52 28.37
C TRP A 328 -12.69 -8.64 28.18
N TRP A 329 -12.50 -7.60 28.99
CA TRP A 329 -11.31 -6.74 28.89
C TRP A 329 -10.02 -7.38 29.39
N ARG A 330 -10.07 -8.52 30.09
CA ARG A 330 -8.89 -9.33 30.43
C ARG A 330 -8.48 -10.25 29.27
N VAL A 331 -9.40 -10.52 28.33
CA VAL A 331 -9.12 -11.30 27.13
C VAL A 331 -8.42 -10.41 26.10
N ARG A 332 -7.18 -10.79 25.73
CA ARG A 332 -6.30 -9.97 24.88
C ARG A 332 -6.85 -9.76 23.47
N SER A 333 -7.40 -10.82 22.88
CA SER A 333 -8.00 -10.81 21.55
C SER A 333 -9.25 -9.90 21.50
N LEU A 334 -10.15 -9.98 22.48
CA LEU A 334 -11.29 -9.06 22.59
C LEU A 334 -10.88 -7.59 22.80
N ARG A 335 -9.85 -7.33 23.62
CA ARG A 335 -9.29 -5.97 23.75
C ARG A 335 -8.75 -5.42 22.43
N ARG A 336 -8.09 -6.27 21.65
CA ARG A 336 -7.56 -5.91 20.33
C ARG A 336 -8.70 -5.61 19.36
N LEU A 337 -9.72 -6.46 19.33
CA LEU A 337 -10.93 -6.28 18.52
C LEU A 337 -11.69 -5.00 18.89
N ALA A 338 -11.81 -4.72 20.17
CA ALA A 338 -12.43 -3.49 20.66
C ALA A 338 -11.65 -2.23 20.24
N GLY A 339 -10.40 -2.34 19.77
CA GLY A 339 -9.57 -1.21 19.37
C GLY A 339 -8.76 -0.58 20.52
N VAL A 340 -8.77 -1.18 21.71
CA VAL A 340 -8.12 -0.63 22.92
C VAL A 340 -6.61 -0.40 22.70
N GLN A 341 -5.96 -1.20 21.87
CA GLN A 341 -4.55 -0.96 21.55
C GLN A 341 -4.31 0.31 20.73
N ARG A 342 -5.24 0.72 19.88
CA ARG A 342 -5.09 2.00 19.14
C ARG A 342 -5.13 3.18 20.11
N VAL A 343 -6.00 3.11 21.13
CA VAL A 343 -6.07 4.10 22.20
C VAL A 343 -4.79 4.13 23.02
N LEU A 344 -4.27 2.97 23.44
CA LEU A 344 -3.02 2.91 24.21
C LEU A 344 -1.81 3.47 23.43
N VAL A 345 -1.71 3.14 22.14
CA VAL A 345 -0.66 3.68 21.27
C VAL A 345 -0.82 5.19 21.12
N ALA A 346 -2.03 5.69 20.84
CA ALA A 346 -2.29 7.13 20.73
C ALA A 346 -1.96 7.87 22.03
N LEU A 347 -2.33 7.30 23.18
CA LEU A 347 -2.04 7.86 24.50
C LEU A 347 -0.53 7.89 24.78
N ALA A 348 0.20 6.85 24.40
CA ALA A 348 1.66 6.84 24.52
C ALA A 348 2.32 7.92 23.63
N PHE A 349 1.81 8.14 22.41
CA PHE A 349 2.26 9.25 21.57
C PHE A 349 1.94 10.62 22.19
N CYS A 350 0.73 10.82 22.74
CA CYS A 350 0.38 12.04 23.46
C CYS A 350 1.31 12.27 24.66
N ALA A 351 1.61 11.23 25.44
CA ALA A 351 2.53 11.32 26.57
C ALA A 351 3.96 11.67 26.14
N ALA A 352 4.45 11.07 25.05
CA ALA A 352 5.77 11.38 24.49
C ALA A 352 5.86 12.84 24.02
N VAL A 353 4.83 13.34 23.32
CA VAL A 353 4.78 14.74 22.88
C VAL A 353 4.68 15.69 24.09
N GLY A 354 3.90 15.34 25.12
CA GLY A 354 3.82 16.11 26.36
C GLY A 354 5.16 16.16 27.11
N ALA A 355 5.92 15.07 27.15
CA ALA A 355 7.25 15.05 27.74
C ALA A 355 8.23 15.97 26.99
N VAL A 356 8.16 16.01 25.66
CA VAL A 356 8.97 16.96 24.86
C VAL A 356 8.53 18.41 25.13
N ALA A 357 7.23 18.67 25.29
CA ALA A 357 6.73 20.00 25.65
C ALA A 357 7.29 20.50 26.99
N LEU A 358 7.42 19.62 27.98
CA LEU A 358 7.98 19.94 29.30
C LEU A 358 9.47 20.29 29.27
N THR A 359 10.21 19.87 28.23
CA THR A 359 11.62 20.24 28.07
C THR A 359 11.84 21.68 27.57
N GLY A 360 10.76 22.41 27.25
CA GLY A 360 10.83 23.79 26.78
C GLY A 360 11.48 23.89 25.40
N PRO A 361 10.80 23.44 24.33
CA PRO A 361 11.38 23.51 22.99
C PRO A 361 11.66 24.97 22.61
N PRO A 362 12.70 25.22 21.80
CA PRO A 362 13.01 26.56 21.31
C PRO A 362 11.79 27.17 20.60
N GLU A 363 11.65 28.49 20.66
CA GLU A 363 10.47 29.22 20.21
C GLU A 363 10.10 28.94 18.73
N GLU A 364 11.10 28.65 17.89
CA GLU A 364 10.94 28.25 16.48
C GLU A 364 10.26 26.88 16.26
N ASP A 365 10.26 26.01 17.27
CA ASP A 365 9.71 24.65 17.21
C ASP A 365 8.32 24.52 17.83
N VAL A 366 7.84 25.55 18.54
CA VAL A 366 6.51 25.57 19.16
C VAL A 366 5.38 25.25 18.16
N PRO A 367 5.34 25.81 16.94
CA PRO A 367 4.30 25.45 15.97
C PRO A 367 4.39 23.98 15.53
N LYS A 368 5.61 23.44 15.38
CA LYS A 368 5.81 22.03 15.00
C LYS A 368 5.35 21.10 16.10
N LEU A 369 5.57 21.48 17.35
CA LEU A 369 5.10 20.76 18.54
C LEU A 369 3.57 20.72 18.59
N TRP A 370 2.89 21.83 18.32
CA TRP A 370 1.42 21.88 18.24
C TRP A 370 0.86 20.96 17.15
N PHE A 371 1.45 20.96 15.94
CA PHE A 371 1.06 20.02 14.89
C PHE A 371 1.34 18.56 15.28
N ALA A 372 2.48 18.31 15.92
CA ALA A 372 2.86 16.99 16.42
C ALA A 372 1.96 16.51 17.58
N ALA A 373 1.36 17.42 18.35
CA ALA A 373 0.40 17.12 19.43
C ALA A 373 -1.03 16.94 18.92
N ALA A 374 -1.46 17.75 17.94
CA ALA A 374 -2.81 17.71 17.41
C ALA A 374 -3.15 16.37 16.73
N LEU A 375 -2.20 15.80 15.99
CA LEU A 375 -2.40 14.54 15.27
C LEU A 375 -2.64 13.32 16.19
N PRO A 376 -1.80 13.04 17.21
CA PRO A 376 -2.04 11.94 18.14
C PRO A 376 -3.24 12.22 19.05
N LEU A 377 -3.53 13.49 19.39
CA LEU A 377 -4.73 13.83 20.15
C LEU A 377 -6.00 13.54 19.35
N ALA A 378 -6.07 13.95 18.08
CA ALA A 378 -7.18 13.61 17.20
C ALA A 378 -7.28 12.08 17.00
N GLY A 379 -6.14 11.39 16.86
CA GLY A 379 -6.08 9.94 16.80
C GLY A 379 -6.59 9.27 18.09
N LEU A 380 -6.30 9.85 19.26
CA LEU A 380 -6.76 9.37 20.57
C LEU A 380 -8.27 9.56 20.71
N VAL A 381 -8.79 10.72 20.34
CA VAL A 381 -10.23 11.01 20.33
C VAL A 381 -10.96 10.06 19.38
N TYR A 382 -10.47 9.90 18.15
CA TYR A 382 -11.06 8.99 17.17
C TYR A 382 -11.02 7.53 17.64
N ALA A 383 -9.86 7.06 18.14
CA ALA A 383 -9.72 5.70 18.64
C ALA A 383 -10.60 5.47 19.89
N GLY A 384 -10.69 6.44 20.79
CA GLY A 384 -11.54 6.39 21.98
C GLY A 384 -13.01 6.33 21.60
N HIS A 385 -13.46 7.22 20.71
CA HIS A 385 -14.82 7.21 20.17
C HIS A 385 -15.15 5.87 19.49
N HIS A 386 -14.26 5.35 18.64
CA HIS A 386 -14.46 4.06 17.97
C HIS A 386 -14.54 2.88 18.95
N VAL A 387 -13.71 2.88 20.00
CA VAL A 387 -13.78 1.87 21.07
C VAL A 387 -15.12 1.97 21.81
N LEU A 388 -15.58 3.18 22.12
CA LEU A 388 -16.81 3.39 22.88
C LEU A 388 -18.06 3.02 22.07
N THR A 389 -18.14 3.45 20.81
CA THR A 389 -19.34 3.30 19.97
C THR A 389 -19.45 1.93 19.31
N ARG A 390 -18.34 1.39 18.76
CA ARG A 390 -18.37 0.14 17.98
C ARG A 390 -17.65 -1.00 18.69
N GLY A 391 -16.43 -0.74 19.17
CA GLY A 391 -15.55 -1.79 19.68
C GLY A 391 -16.05 -2.47 20.95
N ARG A 392 -16.54 -1.69 21.92
CA ARG A 392 -17.05 -2.17 23.21
C ARG A 392 -18.33 -2.96 23.03
N HIS A 393 -19.24 -2.51 22.18
CA HIS A 393 -20.49 -3.23 21.90
C HIS A 393 -20.21 -4.56 21.20
N ALA A 394 -19.38 -4.57 20.16
CA ALA A 394 -18.99 -5.80 19.47
C ALA A 394 -18.28 -6.80 20.41
N ALA A 395 -17.33 -6.35 21.23
CA ALA A 395 -16.63 -7.22 22.17
C ALA A 395 -17.54 -7.80 23.27
N ARG A 396 -18.52 -7.02 23.74
CA ARG A 396 -19.53 -7.50 24.71
C ARG A 396 -20.47 -8.51 24.08
N LEU A 397 -20.90 -8.28 22.85
CA LEU A 397 -21.74 -9.22 22.09
C LEU A 397 -21.00 -10.55 21.89
N MET A 398 -19.75 -10.50 21.42
CA MET A 398 -18.90 -11.68 21.25
C MET A 398 -18.68 -12.43 22.57
N ALA A 399 -18.39 -11.72 23.67
CA ALA A 399 -18.22 -12.35 24.97
C ALA A 399 -19.51 -13.04 25.44
N ARG A 400 -20.66 -12.35 25.32
CA ARG A 400 -21.97 -12.92 25.67
C ARG A 400 -22.27 -14.17 24.85
N ALA A 401 -22.12 -14.08 23.53
CA ALA A 401 -22.32 -15.19 22.61
C ALA A 401 -21.45 -16.39 23.00
N ALA A 402 -20.15 -16.16 23.26
CA ALA A 402 -19.20 -17.19 23.67
C ALA A 402 -19.53 -17.86 25.01
N THR A 403 -20.19 -17.15 25.94
CA THR A 403 -20.61 -17.67 27.25
C THR A 403 -21.98 -18.35 27.25
N SER A 404 -22.70 -18.37 26.12
CA SER A 404 -24.00 -19.05 26.06
C SER A 404 -23.84 -20.56 26.26
N HIS A 405 -24.76 -21.17 27.02
CA HIS A 405 -24.60 -22.54 27.53
C HIS A 405 -25.12 -23.64 26.59
N THR A 406 -25.68 -23.29 25.43
CA THR A 406 -26.25 -24.24 24.47
C THR A 406 -25.40 -24.28 23.20
N PRO A 407 -24.29 -25.04 23.17
CA PRO A 407 -23.52 -25.25 21.96
C PRO A 407 -24.35 -26.03 20.94
N VAL A 408 -24.40 -25.54 19.71
CA VAL A 408 -24.90 -26.31 18.56
C VAL A 408 -23.69 -27.03 17.93
N PRO A 409 -23.59 -28.37 18.05
CA PRO A 409 -22.47 -29.09 17.49
C PRO A 409 -22.54 -29.11 15.97
N ARG A 410 -21.43 -28.78 15.30
CA ARG A 410 -21.26 -28.78 13.85
C ARG A 410 -19.89 -29.33 13.48
N ARG A 411 -19.73 -29.78 12.23
CA ARG A 411 -18.40 -30.01 11.65
C ARG A 411 -17.95 -28.76 10.92
N TYR A 412 -16.67 -28.43 10.96
CA TYR A 412 -16.12 -27.27 10.28
C TYR A 412 -15.07 -27.67 9.24
N VAL A 413 -14.95 -26.83 8.22
CA VAL A 413 -13.83 -26.79 7.28
C VAL A 413 -13.26 -25.37 7.28
N LEU A 414 -11.96 -25.23 7.53
CA LEU A 414 -11.24 -23.97 7.54
C LEU A 414 -10.65 -23.69 6.16
N LEU A 415 -11.14 -22.64 5.51
CA LEU A 415 -10.66 -22.16 4.22
C LEU A 415 -10.09 -20.75 4.34
N TYR A 416 -9.22 -20.38 3.39
CA TYR A 416 -8.69 -19.03 3.28
C TYR A 416 -9.24 -18.34 2.03
N ASP A 417 -9.69 -17.11 2.21
CA ASP A 417 -10.11 -16.25 1.11
C ASP A 417 -8.90 -15.94 0.19
N PRO A 418 -8.97 -16.24 -1.13
CA PRO A 418 -7.85 -16.06 -2.05
C PRO A 418 -7.43 -14.60 -2.26
N HIS A 419 -8.33 -13.63 -2.09
CA HIS A 419 -8.01 -12.21 -2.31
C HIS A 419 -7.56 -11.49 -1.02
N GLY A 420 -7.94 -12.00 0.14
CA GLY A 420 -7.72 -11.33 1.43
C GLY A 420 -6.89 -12.11 2.45
N GLY A 421 -6.70 -13.42 2.23
CA GLY A 421 -6.07 -14.34 3.19
C GLY A 421 -6.84 -14.48 4.50
N ALA A 422 -8.09 -14.00 4.56
CA ALA A 422 -8.93 -14.06 5.75
C ALA A 422 -9.44 -15.50 5.94
N PRO A 423 -9.32 -16.07 7.15
CA PRO A 423 -9.83 -17.40 7.44
C PRO A 423 -11.36 -17.37 7.51
N VAL A 424 -11.98 -18.35 6.86
CA VAL A 424 -13.43 -18.56 6.86
C VAL A 424 -13.70 -19.99 7.31
N LEU A 425 -14.60 -20.15 8.28
CA LEU A 425 -15.13 -21.45 8.66
C LEU A 425 -16.40 -21.73 7.87
N VAL A 426 -16.44 -22.90 7.23
CA VAL A 426 -17.64 -23.44 6.59
C VAL A 426 -18.18 -24.55 7.48
N PHE A 427 -19.45 -24.50 7.82
CA PHE A 427 -20.08 -25.44 8.75
C PHE A 427 -21.00 -26.43 8.05
N PHE A 428 -21.03 -27.64 8.59
CA PHE A 428 -21.77 -28.79 8.08
C PHE A 428 -22.53 -29.50 9.21
N PRO A 429 -23.56 -30.31 8.88
CA PRO A 429 -24.26 -31.13 9.85
C PRO A 429 -23.28 -32.01 10.63
N MET A 430 -23.50 -32.20 11.93
CA MET A 430 -22.57 -32.98 12.77
C MET A 430 -22.45 -34.46 12.35
N HIS A 431 -23.56 -35.06 11.93
CA HIS A 431 -23.69 -36.51 11.70
C HIS A 431 -23.93 -36.89 10.22
N GLY A 432 -23.49 -36.08 9.26
CA GLY A 432 -23.77 -36.37 7.86
C GLY A 432 -22.56 -36.90 7.06
N GLY A 433 -22.77 -37.09 5.75
CA GLY A 433 -21.84 -37.78 4.87
C GLY A 433 -20.79 -36.89 4.20
N PRO A 434 -19.90 -37.49 3.39
CA PRO A 434 -18.98 -36.74 2.54
C PRO A 434 -19.70 -35.87 1.50
N ASP A 435 -20.96 -36.22 1.21
CA ASP A 435 -21.84 -35.57 0.22
C ASP A 435 -22.67 -34.40 0.75
N ASP A 436 -22.45 -34.03 2.02
CA ASP A 436 -23.22 -32.97 2.65
C ASP A 436 -22.93 -31.59 2.06
N ARG A 437 -23.98 -30.77 2.08
CA ARG A 437 -23.91 -29.35 1.71
C ARG A 437 -23.56 -28.48 2.91
N PRO A 438 -22.86 -27.36 2.67
CA PRO A 438 -22.56 -26.39 3.71
C PRO A 438 -23.84 -25.72 4.23
N GLU A 439 -24.01 -25.68 5.55
CA GLU A 439 -25.15 -25.06 6.25
C GLU A 439 -24.93 -23.56 6.51
N GLY A 440 -23.68 -23.13 6.55
CA GLY A 440 -23.34 -21.73 6.70
C GLY A 440 -21.85 -21.44 6.73
N VAL A 441 -21.53 -20.16 6.65
CA VAL A 441 -20.16 -19.65 6.63
C VAL A 441 -19.98 -18.56 7.68
N LEU A 442 -18.80 -18.55 8.30
CA LEU A 442 -18.41 -17.56 9.28
C LEU A 442 -17.00 -17.05 9.01
N PRO A 443 -16.84 -15.79 8.58
CA PRO A 443 -15.53 -15.18 8.46
C PRO A 443 -14.96 -14.94 9.86
N LEU A 444 -13.68 -15.26 10.06
CA LEU A 444 -12.98 -15.11 11.34
C LEU A 444 -12.05 -13.90 11.32
N VAL A 445 -11.85 -13.29 12.50
CA VAL A 445 -10.77 -12.33 12.67
C VAL A 445 -9.46 -13.07 12.91
N LEU A 446 -8.41 -12.71 12.17
CA LEU A 446 -7.07 -13.24 12.35
C LEU A 446 -6.60 -13.06 13.80
N PRO A 447 -6.43 -14.15 14.57
CA PRO A 447 -6.03 -14.06 15.99
C PRO A 447 -4.57 -13.62 16.15
N GLY A 448 -3.78 -13.71 15.08
CA GLY A 448 -2.35 -13.50 15.10
C GLY A 448 -1.88 -12.04 15.13
N THR A 449 -0.56 -11.89 15.03
CA THR A 449 0.09 -10.58 14.85
C THR A 449 0.29 -10.30 13.36
N PRO A 450 0.52 -9.05 12.92
CA PRO A 450 0.83 -8.78 11.52
C PRO A 450 2.00 -9.60 10.96
N LYS A 451 2.97 -9.98 11.81
CA LYS A 451 4.11 -10.84 11.43
C LYS A 451 3.75 -12.33 11.35
N HIS A 452 2.72 -12.76 12.08
CA HIS A 452 2.27 -14.16 12.15
C HIS A 452 0.74 -14.18 12.23
N PRO A 453 0.04 -13.87 11.12
CA PRO A 453 -1.41 -13.61 11.12
C PRO A 453 -2.24 -14.86 11.46
N ARG A 454 -1.76 -16.04 11.07
CA ARG A 454 -2.41 -17.33 11.28
C ARG A 454 -2.18 -17.92 12.69
N ARG A 455 -1.36 -17.29 13.53
CA ARG A 455 -1.06 -17.78 14.88
C ARG A 455 -2.32 -17.72 15.75
N GLY A 456 -2.81 -18.88 16.20
CA GLY A 456 -4.04 -18.99 17.01
C GLY A 456 -5.23 -19.60 16.28
N LEU A 457 -5.09 -19.92 14.99
CA LEU A 457 -6.08 -20.74 14.26
C LEU A 457 -5.96 -22.22 14.65
N PRO A 458 -7.01 -23.04 14.43
CA PRO A 458 -6.97 -24.48 14.64
C PRO A 458 -5.81 -25.15 13.89
N GLU A 459 -5.22 -26.17 14.50
CA GLU A 459 -4.11 -26.93 13.90
C GLU A 459 -4.60 -27.85 12.78
N ARG A 460 -5.81 -28.39 12.94
CA ARG A 460 -6.46 -29.21 11.91
C ARG A 460 -7.38 -28.35 11.05
N PRO A 461 -7.32 -28.49 9.72
CA PRO A 461 -8.20 -27.76 8.80
C PRO A 461 -9.66 -28.18 8.96
N THR A 462 -9.93 -29.34 9.56
CA THR A 462 -11.26 -29.91 9.74
C THR A 462 -11.43 -30.44 11.16
N GLY A 463 -12.67 -30.46 11.66
CA GLY A 463 -12.97 -31.00 12.98
C GLY A 463 -14.36 -30.64 13.50
N PRO A 464 -14.70 -31.05 14.73
CA PRO A 464 -15.93 -30.61 15.40
C PRO A 464 -15.77 -29.19 15.95
N ALA A 465 -16.86 -28.41 15.90
CA ALA A 465 -16.97 -27.10 16.51
C ALA A 465 -18.29 -26.98 17.27
N GLY A 466 -18.25 -26.39 18.46
CA GLY A 466 -19.44 -25.96 19.18
C GLY A 466 -19.80 -24.53 18.80
N LEU A 467 -20.94 -24.30 18.17
CA LEU A 467 -21.42 -22.94 17.88
C LEU A 467 -22.21 -22.39 19.06
N HIS A 468 -21.74 -21.28 19.63
CA HIS A 468 -22.39 -20.58 20.73
C HIS A 468 -23.01 -19.26 20.25
N GLY A 469 -24.08 -18.80 20.89
CA GLY A 469 -24.66 -17.46 20.65
C GLY A 469 -25.79 -17.41 19.62
N TRP A 470 -26.44 -18.53 19.28
CA TRP A 470 -27.51 -18.58 18.26
C TRP A 470 -28.69 -17.62 18.51
N ARG A 471 -28.91 -17.22 19.77
CA ARG A 471 -29.95 -16.26 20.17
C ARG A 471 -29.52 -14.79 20.05
N ASP A 472 -28.22 -14.53 19.94
CA ASP A 472 -27.69 -13.19 19.77
C ASP A 472 -27.81 -12.80 18.29
N ARG A 473 -28.53 -11.71 18.02
CA ARG A 473 -28.73 -11.20 16.65
C ARG A 473 -28.07 -9.85 16.48
N THR A 474 -27.55 -9.61 15.28
CA THR A 474 -27.11 -8.29 14.85
C THR A 474 -28.31 -7.34 14.71
N PRO A 475 -28.11 -6.01 14.62
CA PRO A 475 -29.19 -5.06 14.36
C PRO A 475 -30.00 -5.35 13.09
N PHE A 476 -29.39 -6.05 12.13
CA PHE A 476 -30.02 -6.49 10.87
C PHE A 476 -30.67 -7.87 10.96
N GLY A 477 -30.80 -8.44 12.15
CA GLY A 477 -31.50 -9.71 12.40
C GLY A 477 -30.69 -10.98 12.13
N ALA A 478 -29.49 -10.89 11.56
CA ALA A 478 -28.64 -12.05 11.31
C ALA A 478 -28.03 -12.60 12.62
N PRO A 479 -27.95 -13.94 12.79
CA PRO A 479 -27.38 -14.56 13.99
C PRO A 479 -25.89 -14.26 14.14
N PHE A 480 -25.46 -14.04 15.37
CA PHE A 480 -24.06 -13.77 15.71
C PHE A 480 -23.51 -14.91 16.56
N VAL A 481 -22.72 -15.79 15.94
CA VAL A 481 -22.20 -16.99 16.61
C VAL A 481 -20.70 -16.91 16.87
N VAL A 482 -20.27 -17.56 17.94
CA VAL A 482 -18.86 -17.73 18.29
C VAL A 482 -18.55 -19.23 18.31
N PRO A 483 -17.72 -19.72 17.38
CA PRO A 483 -17.29 -21.11 17.36
C PRO A 483 -16.26 -21.39 18.45
N TRP A 484 -16.44 -22.52 19.13
CA TRP A 484 -15.48 -23.11 20.05
C TRP A 484 -14.84 -24.33 19.40
N ILE A 485 -13.51 -24.28 19.24
CA ILE A 485 -12.69 -25.34 18.64
C ILE A 485 -11.51 -25.60 19.57
N ASP A 486 -11.22 -26.86 19.88
CA ASP A 486 -10.14 -27.26 20.80
C ASP A 486 -10.19 -26.55 22.17
N GLY A 487 -11.41 -26.34 22.69
CA GLY A 487 -11.66 -25.65 23.96
C GLY A 487 -11.39 -24.14 23.93
N ARG A 488 -11.32 -23.51 22.75
CA ARG A 488 -11.02 -22.08 22.58
C ARG A 488 -12.06 -21.38 21.73
N PRO A 489 -12.50 -20.17 22.11
CA PRO A 489 -13.35 -19.34 21.27
C PRO A 489 -12.54 -18.72 20.13
N LEU A 490 -13.07 -18.79 18.91
CA LEU A 490 -12.57 -18.01 17.77
C LEU A 490 -13.53 -16.86 17.47
N TRP A 491 -12.99 -15.67 17.29
CA TRP A 491 -13.81 -14.46 17.14
C TRP A 491 -14.25 -14.24 15.70
N ALA A 492 -15.56 -14.15 15.49
CA ALA A 492 -16.15 -13.86 14.19
C ALA A 492 -15.83 -12.42 13.74
N ALA A 493 -15.55 -12.25 12.44
CA ALA A 493 -15.38 -10.94 11.80
C ALA A 493 -16.71 -10.32 11.38
N GLY A 494 -17.78 -11.11 11.31
CA GLY A 494 -19.12 -10.71 10.88
C GLY A 494 -20.19 -11.67 11.39
N PRO A 495 -21.46 -11.47 11.00
CA PRO A 495 -22.55 -12.38 11.35
C PRO A 495 -22.34 -13.76 10.70
N TYR A 496 -23.00 -14.76 11.28
CA TYR A 496 -23.15 -16.07 10.66
C TYR A 496 -24.05 -15.95 9.43
N ARG A 497 -23.61 -16.52 8.30
CA ARG A 497 -24.36 -16.52 7.05
C ARG A 497 -24.88 -17.91 6.78
N GLU A 498 -26.20 -18.06 6.80
CA GLU A 498 -26.91 -19.30 6.48
C GLU A 498 -26.90 -19.56 4.98
N ALA A 499 -27.05 -20.84 4.60
CA ALA A 499 -26.96 -21.33 3.23
C ALA A 499 -27.91 -20.65 2.23
N ASP A 500 -29.04 -20.10 2.69
CA ASP A 500 -30.08 -19.51 1.84
C ASP A 500 -29.78 -18.07 1.38
N GLY A 501 -28.66 -17.48 1.84
CA GLY A 501 -28.29 -16.10 1.52
C GLY A 501 -27.51 -15.95 0.20
N LYS A 502 -27.82 -14.92 -0.60
CA LYS A 502 -27.00 -14.55 -1.77
C LYS A 502 -25.53 -14.28 -1.40
N GLU A 503 -25.28 -13.71 -0.22
CA GLU A 503 -23.93 -13.47 0.29
C GLU A 503 -23.17 -14.75 0.64
N PHE A 504 -23.88 -15.81 1.04
CA PHE A 504 -23.29 -17.11 1.31
C PHE A 504 -22.75 -17.72 0.02
N LEU A 505 -23.57 -17.76 -1.04
CA LEU A 505 -23.17 -18.29 -2.35
C LEU A 505 -21.98 -17.52 -2.92
N ALA A 506 -22.02 -16.18 -2.87
CA ALA A 506 -20.92 -15.35 -3.35
C ALA A 506 -19.60 -15.58 -2.57
N LEU A 507 -19.69 -15.85 -1.26
CA LEU A 507 -18.49 -16.17 -0.47
C LEU A 507 -18.00 -17.60 -0.76
N LEU A 508 -18.91 -18.55 -0.92
CA LEU A 508 -18.58 -19.95 -1.18
C LEU A 508 -17.93 -20.13 -2.55
N ASP A 509 -18.49 -19.50 -3.59
CA ASP A 509 -17.94 -19.48 -4.95
C ASP A 509 -16.54 -18.86 -5.00
N ARG A 510 -16.32 -17.80 -4.21
CA ARG A 510 -14.99 -17.19 -4.04
C ARG A 510 -13.99 -18.09 -3.31
N LEU A 511 -14.45 -18.90 -2.35
CA LEU A 511 -13.58 -19.78 -1.55
C LEU A 511 -13.21 -21.07 -2.29
N ALA A 512 -14.11 -21.57 -3.14
CA ALA A 512 -13.93 -22.77 -3.92
C ALA A 512 -14.60 -22.57 -5.29
N PRO A 513 -13.93 -21.91 -6.25
CA PRO A 513 -14.49 -21.73 -7.58
C PRO A 513 -14.76 -23.10 -8.22
N PRO A 514 -15.86 -23.25 -8.98
CA PRO A 514 -16.23 -24.51 -9.60
C PRO A 514 -15.08 -25.02 -10.48
N VAL A 515 -14.78 -26.31 -10.32
CA VAL A 515 -13.61 -26.99 -10.93
C VAL A 515 -13.57 -26.87 -12.46
N GLU A 516 -14.70 -26.59 -13.09
CA GLU A 516 -14.83 -26.38 -14.54
C GLU A 516 -14.05 -25.16 -15.08
N ALA A 517 -13.63 -24.22 -14.23
CA ALA A 517 -12.89 -23.02 -14.65
C ALA A 517 -11.36 -23.20 -14.77
N GLN A 518 -10.80 -24.38 -14.44
CA GLN A 518 -9.33 -24.61 -14.47
C GLN A 518 -8.85 -25.48 -15.63
N SER A 519 -9.75 -25.90 -16.52
CA SER A 519 -9.41 -26.59 -17.79
C SER A 519 -9.74 -25.68 -18.98
N SER A 520 -8.95 -24.63 -19.18
CA SER A 520 -8.93 -23.84 -20.42
C SER A 520 -7.58 -23.18 -20.62
#